data_AF-A0A7W1UB98-F1
#
_entry.id   AF-A0A7W1UB98-F1
#
_cell.length_a   1.000
_cell.length_b   1.000
_cell.length_c   1.000
_cell.angle_alpha   90.00
_cell.angle_beta   90.00
_cell.angle_gamma   90.00
#
_symmetry.space_group_name_H-M   'P 1'
#
loop_
_entity.id
_entity.type
_entity.pdbx_description
1 polymer ?
#
loop_
_entity_poly.entity_id
_entity_poly.type
_entity_poly.pdbx_seq_one_letter_code
_entity_poly.pdbx_strand_id
1 'polypeptide(L)'
;MTESQSFWPVECAQGEPDLFVCLTCFDEVFKAKMPVDGCPSCGAIAAFEPFSLDAIREWGTENLIQKAEHLPSSSNPGSDQPASSI
;
A
#
# COMPACT_ATOMS: atom_id res chain seq x y z
N MET A 1 7.54 18.22 -15.05
CA MET A 1 6.28 18.52 -14.35
C MET A 1 6.07 17.37 -13.38
N THR A 2 6.22 17.59 -12.09
CA THR A 2 6.01 16.55 -11.07
C THR A 2 4.52 16.53 -10.80
N GLU A 3 3.80 15.62 -11.45
CA GLU A 3 2.37 15.46 -11.24
C GLU A 3 2.17 14.92 -9.81
N SER A 4 1.55 15.72 -8.96
CA SER A 4 1.26 15.34 -7.58
C SER A 4 0.19 14.24 -7.60
N GLN A 5 0.60 12.98 -7.44
CA GLN A 5 -0.35 11.87 -7.33
C GLN A 5 -1.18 11.98 -6.05
N SER A 6 -2.49 11.89 -6.21
CA SER A 6 -3.44 11.84 -5.12
C SER A 6 -3.67 10.38 -4.70
N PHE A 7 -3.88 10.15 -3.40
CA PHE A 7 -4.13 8.82 -2.86
C PHE A 7 -5.33 8.83 -1.91
N TRP A 8 -6.19 7.81 -2.02
CA TRP A 8 -7.19 7.49 -1.01
C TRP A 8 -6.55 6.60 0.07
N PRO A 9 -6.64 6.96 1.36
CA PRO A 9 -6.23 6.06 2.44
C PRO A 9 -7.15 4.84 2.47
N VAL A 10 -6.59 3.69 2.83
CA VAL A 10 -7.34 2.45 3.07
C VAL A 10 -7.11 2.02 4.51
N GLU A 11 -8.19 1.82 5.25
CA GLU A 11 -8.13 1.30 6.61
C GLU A 11 -7.88 -0.21 6.55
N CYS A 12 -6.72 -0.65 7.05
CA CYS A 12 -6.36 -2.06 7.14
C CYS A 12 -6.37 -2.46 8.62
N ALA A 13 -7.16 -3.48 8.98
CA ALA A 13 -7.15 -3.99 10.34
C ALA A 13 -5.84 -4.74 10.63
N GLN A 14 -5.51 -4.88 11.92
CA GLN A 14 -4.31 -5.59 12.32
C GLN A 14 -4.39 -7.07 11.92
N GLY A 15 -3.42 -7.51 11.12
CA GLY A 15 -3.38 -8.87 10.57
C GLY A 15 -4.02 -9.01 9.18
N GLU A 16 -4.63 -7.96 8.64
CA GLU A 16 -5.11 -7.93 7.27
C GLU A 16 -4.02 -7.48 6.29
N PRO A 17 -4.05 -7.96 5.03
CA PRO A 17 -3.14 -7.51 3.99
C PRO A 17 -3.31 -6.02 3.72
N ASP A 18 -2.21 -5.27 3.84
CA ASP A 18 -2.17 -3.82 3.68
C ASP A 18 -1.38 -3.37 2.44
N LEU A 19 -0.91 -4.31 1.62
CA LEU A 19 -0.22 -4.03 0.36
C LEU A 19 -1.17 -4.21 -0.82
N PHE A 20 -1.46 -3.12 -1.51
CA PHE A 20 -2.33 -3.07 -2.67
C PHE A 20 -1.50 -3.17 -3.94
N VAL A 21 -1.63 -4.27 -4.68
CA VAL A 21 -0.85 -4.55 -5.90
C VAL A 21 -1.71 -4.39 -7.13
N CYS A 22 -1.18 -3.71 -8.15
CA CYS A 22 -1.84 -3.63 -9.45
C CYS A 22 -1.81 -4.97 -10.17
N LEU A 23 -2.97 -5.60 -10.38
CA LEU A 23 -3.10 -6.88 -11.09
C LEU A 23 -3.02 -6.76 -12.62
N THR A 24 -2.93 -5.55 -13.17
CA THR A 24 -2.76 -5.36 -14.62
C THR A 24 -1.29 -5.41 -15.02
N CYS A 25 -0.41 -4.72 -14.27
CA CYS A 25 1.01 -4.63 -14.61
C CYS A 25 1.93 -5.40 -13.65
N PHE A 26 1.46 -5.78 -12.46
CA PHE A 26 2.25 -6.47 -11.43
C PHE A 26 3.56 -5.76 -11.06
N ASP A 27 3.62 -4.45 -11.26
CA ASP A 27 4.82 -3.64 -11.03
C ASP A 27 4.62 -2.59 -9.94
N GLU A 28 3.36 -2.16 -9.70
CA GLU A 28 3.04 -1.14 -8.71
C GLU A 28 2.41 -1.76 -7.46
N VAL A 29 2.90 -1.30 -6.29
CA VAL A 29 2.40 -1.68 -4.97
C VAL A 29 2.35 -0.46 -4.06
N PHE A 30 1.26 -0.33 -3.33
CA PHE A 30 1.06 0.75 -2.35
C PHE A 30 0.63 0.18 -1.01
N LYS A 31 1.01 0.87 0.07
CA LYS A 31 0.65 0.44 1.43
C LYS A 31 -0.49 1.27 2.00
N ALA A 32 -1.56 0.61 2.43
CA ALA A 32 -2.73 1.21 3.09
C ALA A 32 -3.29 2.45 2.35
N LYS A 33 -3.15 2.47 1.02
CA LYS A 33 -3.60 3.56 0.16
C LYS A 33 -3.76 3.08 -1.28
N MET A 34 -4.63 3.76 -2.03
CA MET A 34 -4.83 3.53 -3.47
C MET A 34 -4.72 4.82 -4.27
N PRO A 35 -4.09 4.82 -5.46
CA PRO A 35 -4.01 6.01 -6.30
C PRO A 35 -5.41 6.39 -6.83
N VAL A 36 -5.74 7.69 -6.80
CA VAL A 36 -7.05 8.20 -7.24
C VAL A 36 -7.22 8.05 -8.75
N ASP A 37 -6.18 8.40 -9.51
CA ASP A 37 -6.21 8.48 -10.97
C ASP A 37 -5.86 7.15 -11.68
N GLY A 38 -5.80 6.04 -10.92
CA GLY A 38 -5.40 4.73 -11.41
C GLY A 38 -3.91 4.43 -11.26
N CYS A 39 -3.50 3.27 -11.78
CA CYS A 39 -2.12 2.81 -11.67
C CYS A 39 -1.17 3.75 -12.43
N PRO A 40 -0.14 4.32 -11.79
CA PRO A 40 0.73 5.29 -12.46
C PRO A 40 1.62 4.68 -13.53
N SER A 41 1.83 3.37 -13.51
CA SER A 41 2.67 2.67 -14.49
C SER A 41 1.90 2.19 -15.74
N CYS A 42 0.60 1.86 -15.63
CA CYS A 42 -0.17 1.32 -16.75
C CYS A 42 -1.53 2.01 -17.02
N GLY A 43 -1.95 2.95 -16.17
CA GLY A 43 -3.21 3.67 -16.30
C GLY A 43 -4.47 2.86 -15.94
N ALA A 44 -4.32 1.62 -15.45
CA ALA A 44 -5.46 0.79 -15.06
C ALA A 44 -6.18 1.38 -13.83
N ILE A 45 -7.50 1.57 -13.94
CA ILE A 45 -8.35 2.09 -12.87
C ILE A 45 -8.93 0.90 -12.10
N ALA A 46 -8.98 1.00 -10.76
CA ALA A 46 -9.57 -0.02 -9.87
C ALA A 46 -8.99 -1.44 -10.04
N ALA A 47 -7.69 -1.54 -10.30
CA ALA A 47 -7.00 -2.81 -10.56
C ALA A 47 -6.11 -3.27 -9.38
N PHE A 48 -6.33 -2.73 -8.18
CA PHE A 48 -5.47 -2.96 -7.03
C PHE A 48 -6.13 -3.92 -6.04
N GLU A 49 -5.47 -5.04 -5.77
CA GLU A 49 -5.95 -6.06 -4.83
C GLU A 49 -5.00 -6.16 -3.62
N PRO A 50 -5.53 -6.49 -2.42
CA PRO A 50 -4.74 -6.56 -1.21
C PRO A 50 -3.97 -7.89 -1.09
N PHE A 51 -2.69 -7.82 -0.73
CA PHE A 51 -1.81 -8.95 -0.48
C PHE A 51 -0.96 -8.75 0.78
N SER A 52 -0.51 -9.85 1.36
CA SER A 52 0.55 -9.84 2.37
C SER A 52 1.92 -9.79 1.70
N LEU A 53 2.93 -9.28 2.41
CA LEU A 53 4.30 -9.27 1.91
C LEU A 53 4.80 -10.70 1.62
N ASP A 54 4.38 -11.66 2.45
CA ASP A 54 4.73 -13.08 2.29
C ASP A 54 4.18 -13.62 0.97
N ALA A 55 2.89 -13.38 0.68
CA ALA A 55 2.29 -13.80 -0.59
C ALA A 55 3.02 -13.17 -1.78
N ILE A 56 3.32 -11.86 -1.74
CA ILE A 56 4.04 -11.18 -2.83
C ILE A 56 5.42 -11.81 -3.07
N ARG A 57 6.13 -12.27 -2.04
CA ARG A 57 7.43 -12.94 -2.19
C ARG A 57 7.33 -14.29 -2.89
N GLU A 58 6.18 -14.98 -2.81
CA GLU A 58 6.00 -16.29 -3.43
C GLU A 58 5.73 -16.21 -4.95
N TRP A 59 5.03 -15.17 -5.41
CA TRP A 59 4.60 -15.06 -6.82
C TRP A 59 5.10 -13.83 -7.56
N GLY A 60 5.53 -12.79 -6.84
CA GLY A 60 5.85 -11.47 -7.40
C GLY A 60 7.16 -11.44 -8.19
N THR A 61 7.30 -10.40 -9.02
CA THR A 61 8.57 -10.10 -9.67
C THR A 61 9.57 -9.51 -8.68
N GLU A 62 10.86 -9.61 -8.95
CA GLU A 62 11.89 -9.04 -8.07
C GLU A 62 11.70 -7.53 -7.86
N ASN A 63 11.27 -6.78 -8.89
CA ASN A 63 10.96 -5.36 -8.75
C ASN A 63 9.78 -5.11 -7.80
N LEU A 64 8.70 -5.88 -7.93
CA LEU A 64 7.52 -5.77 -7.08
C LEU A 64 7.85 -6.10 -5.62
N ILE A 65 8.64 -7.16 -5.39
CA ILE A 65 9.08 -7.57 -4.05
C ILE A 65 9.91 -6.46 -3.41
N GLN A 66 10.90 -5.90 -4.13
CA GLN A 66 11.71 -4.81 -3.63
C GLN A 66 10.88 -3.58 -3.25
N LYS A 67 9.93 -3.18 -4.11
CA LYS A 67 9.02 -2.08 -3.81
C LYS A 67 8.20 -2.37 -2.56
N ALA A 68 7.66 -3.59 -2.41
CA ALA A 68 6.87 -3.99 -1.26
C ALA A 68 7.67 -3.99 0.06
N GLU A 69 8.94 -4.43 0.02
CA GLU A 69 9.83 -4.46 1.18
C GLU A 69 10.31 -3.07 1.62
N HIS A 70 10.43 -2.13 0.68
CA HIS A 70 10.86 -0.77 0.95
C HIS A 70 9.72 0.14 1.44
N LEU A 71 8.47 -0.32 1.39
CA LEU A 71 7.35 0.43 1.95
C LEU A 71 7.45 0.44 3.48
N PRO A 72 7.29 1.61 4.12
CA PRO A 72 7.47 1.73 5.56
C PRO A 72 6.53 0.78 6.29
N SER A 73 7.03 0.04 7.28
CA SER A 73 6.19 -0.66 8.26
C SER A 73 5.28 0.36 8.91
N SER A 74 3.94 0.21 8.81
CA SER A 74 3.00 1.02 9.59
C SER A 74 3.10 0.61 11.06
N SER A 75 4.22 0.95 11.69
CA SER A 75 4.31 1.03 13.14
C SER A 75 3.64 2.34 13.50
N ASN A 76 2.36 2.30 13.87
CA ASN A 76 1.68 3.45 14.46
C ASN A 76 2.32 3.71 15.84
N PRO A 77 3.11 4.79 16.09
CA PRO A 77 3.44 5.19 17.44
C PRO A 77 2.32 6.14 17.87
N GLY A 78 1.15 5.58 18.19
CA GLY A 78 -0.09 6.36 18.34
C GLY A 78 -1.06 5.84 19.40
N SER A 79 -0.55 5.14 20.41
CA SER A 79 -1.29 4.88 21.65
C SER A 79 -0.52 5.48 22.83
N ASP A 80 -0.43 6.80 22.88
CA ASP A 80 -0.20 7.54 24.12
C ASP A 80 -1.18 8.70 24.16
N GLN A 81 -2.43 8.39 24.53
CA GLN A 81 -3.29 9.40 25.13
C GLN A 81 -2.84 9.53 26.59
N PRO A 82 -2.22 10.65 27.03
CA PRO A 82 -2.29 10.98 28.43
C PRO A 82 -3.74 11.31 28.75
N ALA A 83 -4.35 10.48 29.59
CA ALA A 83 -5.59 10.78 30.28
C ALA A 83 -5.40 12.13 30.98
N SER A 84 -5.87 13.20 30.34
CA SER A 84 -5.96 14.51 30.96
C SER A 84 -7.16 14.48 31.89
N SER A 85 -6.86 14.19 33.15
CA SER A 85 -7.76 14.35 34.28
C SER A 85 -8.37 15.76 34.28
N ILE A 86 -9.70 15.83 34.36
CA ILE A 86 -10.40 16.84 35.17
C ILE A 86 -11.76 16.33 35.60
#